data_AF-A0A1X7VXG8-F1
#
_entry.id   AF-A0A1X7VXG8-F1
#
_cell.length_a   1.000
_cell.length_b   1.000
_cell.length_c   1.000
_cell.angle_alpha   90.00
_cell.angle_beta   90.00
_cell.angle_gamma   90.00
#
_symmetry.space_group_name_H-M   'P 1'
#
loop_
_entity.id
_entity.type
_entity.pdbx_description
1 polymer ?
#
loop_
_entity_poly.entity_id
_entity_poly.type
_entity_poly.pdbx_seq_one_letter_code
_entity_poly.pdbx_strand_id
1 'polypeptide(L)'
;MPEIVEEIVIACCSLHNFLRSKQVSRNVYTPPGSLDNEDMDTRVILAGDWRAGPEPGGLLPLHKQGSNNFTARAKEIWENLCQYFNSAGAVLWQDNMI
;
A
#
# COMPACT_ATOMS: atom_id res chain seq x y z
N MET A 1 -2.39 -20.30 -8.50
CA MET A 1 -2.53 -18.99 -7.80
C MET A 1 -1.22 -18.18 -7.76
N PRO A 2 -0.01 -18.78 -7.71
CA PRO A 2 1.25 -18.03 -7.85
C PRO A 2 1.49 -17.45 -9.27
N GLU A 3 1.16 -18.19 -10.32
CA GLU A 3 1.47 -17.81 -11.72
C GLU A 3 0.80 -16.50 -12.16
N ILE A 4 -0.49 -16.30 -11.85
CA ILE A 4 -1.19 -15.05 -12.18
C ILE A 4 -0.55 -13.85 -11.49
N VAL A 5 -0.08 -14.02 -10.24
CA VAL A 5 0.60 -12.95 -9.50
C VAL A 5 1.92 -12.62 -10.19
N GLU A 6 2.68 -13.63 -10.61
CA GLU A 6 3.93 -13.46 -11.34
C GLU A 6 3.71 -12.74 -12.68
N GLU A 7 2.70 -13.14 -13.46
CA GLU A 7 2.34 -12.49 -14.72
C GLU A 7 1.99 -11.01 -14.53
N ILE A 8 1.18 -10.69 -13.50
CA ILE A 8 0.81 -9.31 -13.18
C ILE A 8 2.06 -8.49 -12.82
N VAL A 9 2.94 -9.03 -11.99
CA VAL A 9 4.18 -8.35 -11.59
C VAL A 9 5.06 -8.07 -12.81
N ILE A 10 5.28 -9.07 -13.66
CA ILE A 10 6.09 -8.92 -14.88
C ILE A 10 5.48 -7.89 -15.83
N ALA A 11 4.16 -7.91 -16.01
CA ALA A 11 3.45 -6.93 -16.84
C ALA A 11 3.61 -5.50 -16.31
N CYS A 12 3.43 -5.28 -15.00
CA CYS A 12 3.63 -3.99 -14.35
C CYS A 12 5.08 -3.50 -14.48
N CYS A 13 6.07 -4.35 -14.22
CA CYS A 13 7.49 -4.00 -14.34
C CYS A 13 7.86 -3.66 -15.79
N SER A 14 7.36 -4.44 -16.76
CA SER A 14 7.60 -4.21 -18.18
C SER A 14 7.04 -2.87 -18.64
N LEU A 15 5.81 -2.55 -18.22
CA LEU A 15 5.17 -1.26 -18.52
C LEU A 15 5.94 -0.09 -17.89
N HIS A 16 6.32 -0.20 -16.62
CA HIS A 16 7.11 0.81 -15.91
C HIS A 16 8.43 1.09 -16.65
N ASN A 17 9.16 0.04 -17.03
CA ASN A 17 10.42 0.13 -17.75
C ASN A 17 10.23 0.78 -19.13
N PHE A 18 9.18 0.40 -19.85
CA PHE A 18 8.83 1.00 -21.14
C PHE A 18 8.56 2.50 -21.00
N LEU A 19 7.73 2.91 -20.04
CA LEU A 19 7.38 4.31 -19.80
C LEU A 19 8.60 5.16 -19.40
N ARG A 20 9.59 4.58 -18.73
CA ARG A 20 10.83 5.28 -18.34
C ARG A 20 11.95 5.23 -19.38
N SER A 21 11.78 4.46 -20.47
CA SER A 21 12.84 4.23 -21.46
C SER A 21 13.19 5.45 -22.32
N LYS A 22 12.28 6.41 -22.48
CA LYS A 22 12.49 7.63 -23.28
C LYS A 22 12.37 8.86 -22.39
N GLN A 23 13.16 9.90 -22.70
CA GLN A 23 13.17 11.15 -21.91
C GLN A 23 11.78 11.78 -21.80
N VAL A 24 11.06 11.88 -22.91
CA VAL A 24 9.74 12.53 -22.97
C VAL A 24 8.73 11.79 -22.10
N SER A 25 8.63 10.47 -22.24
CA SER A 25 7.70 9.65 -21.44
C SER A 25 8.11 9.61 -19.97
N ARG A 26 9.41 9.52 -19.68
CA ARG A 26 9.95 9.54 -18.32
C ARG A 26 9.58 10.83 -17.59
N ASN A 27 9.73 11.99 -18.24
CA ASN A 27 9.40 13.29 -17.63
C ASN A 27 7.92 13.47 -17.34
N VAL A 28 7.04 12.72 -18.01
CA VAL A 28 5.59 12.74 -17.77
C VAL A 28 5.19 11.71 -16.71
N TYR A 29 5.72 10.49 -16.80
CA TYR A 29 5.37 9.38 -15.94
C TYR A 29 6.05 9.43 -14.56
N THR A 30 7.33 9.82 -14.52
CA THR A 30 8.11 10.05 -13.29
C THR A 30 8.86 11.38 -13.41
N PRO A 31 8.16 12.53 -13.25
CA PRO A 31 8.79 13.85 -13.30
C PRO A 31 9.94 13.97 -12.28
N PRO A 32 10.93 14.86 -12.51
CA PRO A 32 11.96 15.16 -11.51
C PRO A 32 11.33 15.49 -10.15
N GLY A 33 11.88 14.94 -9.07
CA GLY A 33 11.35 15.11 -7.71
C GLY A 33 10.19 14.17 -7.35
N SER A 34 9.57 13.46 -8.29
CA SER A 34 8.48 12.52 -7.96
C SER A 34 8.97 11.25 -7.24
N LEU A 35 10.27 10.96 -7.31
CA LEU A 35 10.94 9.80 -6.72
C LEU A 35 12.25 10.25 -6.07
N ASP A 36 12.78 9.41 -5.20
CA ASP A 36 14.17 9.54 -4.76
C ASP A 36 15.12 9.24 -5.91
N ASN A 37 16.20 10.00 -5.96
CA ASN A 37 17.27 9.80 -6.93
C ASN A 37 18.59 9.65 -6.19
N GLU A 38 19.37 8.65 -6.54
CA GLU A 38 20.74 8.52 -6.05
C GLU A 38 21.66 9.29 -6.99
N ASP A 39 22.46 10.19 -6.43
CA ASP A 39 23.62 10.74 -7.13
C ASP A 39 24.71 9.66 -7.17
N MET A 40 25.00 9.15 -8.37
CA MET A 40 25.94 8.05 -8.56
C MET A 40 27.39 8.39 -8.19
N ASP A 41 27.75 9.68 -8.21
CA ASP A 41 29.11 10.13 -7.90
C ASP A 41 29.32 10.29 -6.40
N THR A 42 28.32 10.88 -5.72
CA THR A 42 28.39 11.16 -4.28
C THR A 42 27.78 10.07 -3.41
N ARG A 43 27.00 9.14 -4.02
CA ARG A 43 26.17 8.11 -3.36
C ARG A 43 25.16 8.70 -2.36
N VAL A 44 24.79 9.96 -2.57
CA VAL A 44 23.80 10.64 -1.75
C VAL A 44 22.43 10.41 -2.35
N ILE A 45 21.47 10.05 -1.49
CA ILE A 45 20.06 9.99 -1.86
C ILE A 45 19.50 11.41 -1.84
N LEU A 46 19.14 11.92 -3.01
CA LEU A 46 18.35 13.12 -3.20
C LEU A 46 16.89 12.77 -2.93
N ALA A 47 16.34 13.34 -1.85
CA ALA A 47 14.96 13.12 -1.47
C ALA A 47 14.01 13.71 -2.52
N GLY A 48 12.98 12.95 -2.89
CA GLY A 48 11.90 13.43 -3.73
C GLY A 48 11.07 14.54 -3.07
N ASP A 49 10.60 15.47 -3.90
CA ASP A 49 9.79 16.63 -3.54
C ASP A 49 8.50 16.27 -2.80
N TRP A 50 8.01 15.04 -2.97
CA TRP A 50 6.84 14.53 -2.25
C TRP A 50 7.01 14.57 -0.71
N ARG A 51 8.25 14.62 -0.20
CA ARG A 51 8.54 14.82 1.23
C ARG A 51 8.57 16.28 1.66
N ALA A 52 8.81 17.18 0.72
CA ALA A 52 8.90 18.63 0.95
C ALA A 52 7.56 19.35 0.74
N GLY A 53 6.57 18.67 0.17
CA GLY A 53 5.20 19.17 0.11
C GLY A 53 4.65 19.46 1.51
N PRO A 54 3.61 20.32 1.63
CA PRO A 54 2.84 20.39 2.86
C PRO A 54 2.45 18.95 3.24
N GLU A 55 2.54 18.61 4.54
CA GLU A 55 2.11 17.32 5.10
C GLU A 55 1.01 16.75 4.20
N PRO A 56 1.28 15.66 3.44
CA PRO A 56 0.32 15.16 2.45
C PRO A 56 -0.97 15.01 3.21
N GLY A 57 -1.98 15.83 2.93
CA GLY A 57 -3.03 16.15 3.92
C GLY A 57 -3.74 14.91 4.43
N GLY A 58 -3.17 14.28 5.46
CA GLY A 58 -3.07 12.83 5.65
C GLY A 58 -4.08 11.97 4.88
N LEU A 59 -4.80 11.17 5.64
CA LEU A 59 -6.15 10.84 5.24
C LEU A 59 -6.97 12.09 5.52
N LEU A 60 -7.54 12.69 4.48
CA LEU A 60 -8.55 13.72 4.69
C LEU A 60 -9.66 13.10 5.56
N PRO A 61 -10.14 13.80 6.61
CA PRO A 61 -11.24 13.30 7.41
C PRO A 61 -12.43 13.07 6.49
N LEU A 62 -12.73 11.80 6.24
CA LEU A 62 -13.90 11.42 5.47
C LEU A 62 -15.13 11.86 6.24
N HIS A 63 -16.09 12.46 5.54
CA HIS A 63 -17.38 12.74 6.16
C HIS A 63 -17.99 11.41 6.62
N LYS A 64 -18.58 11.40 7.83
CA LYS A 64 -19.18 10.20 8.40
C LYS A 64 -20.27 9.69 7.46
N GLN A 65 -20.01 8.57 6.77
CA GLN A 65 -20.99 7.91 5.92
C GLN A 65 -21.97 7.12 6.81
N GLY A 66 -22.95 7.83 7.37
CA GLY A 66 -24.05 7.21 8.10
C GLY A 66 -23.68 6.66 9.48
N SER A 67 -24.34 5.57 9.88
CA SER A 67 -24.14 4.95 11.18
C SER A 67 -23.03 3.90 11.12
N ASN A 68 -22.16 3.85 12.13
CA ASN A 68 -21.19 2.76 12.31
C ASN A 68 -21.86 1.47 12.84
N ASN A 69 -23.19 1.44 12.92
CA ASN A 69 -23.93 0.25 13.32
C ASN A 69 -24.03 -0.72 12.14
N PHE A 70 -23.30 -1.81 12.24
CA PHE A 70 -23.48 -2.97 11.38
C PHE A 70 -24.82 -3.68 11.69
N THR A 71 -25.32 -4.46 10.74
CA THR A 71 -26.59 -5.20 10.91
C THR A 71 -26.47 -6.25 12.02
N ALA A 72 -27.59 -6.67 12.60
CA ALA A 72 -27.61 -7.73 13.62
C ALA A 72 -26.92 -9.02 13.12
N ARG A 73 -27.10 -9.37 11.84
CA ARG A 73 -26.42 -10.51 11.22
C ARG A 73 -24.90 -10.32 11.14
N ALA A 74 -24.44 -9.12 10.77
CA ALA A 74 -23.00 -8.83 10.76
C ALA A 74 -22.40 -8.90 12.17
N LYS A 75 -23.16 -8.51 13.20
CA LYS A 75 -22.77 -8.69 14.61
C LYS A 75 -22.54 -10.15 14.94
N GLU A 76 -23.51 -10.99 14.62
CA GLU A 76 -23.49 -12.41 14.89
C GLU A 76 -22.30 -13.09 14.17
N ILE A 77 -22.05 -12.75 12.90
CA ILE A 77 -20.88 -13.25 12.17
C ILE A 77 -19.59 -12.83 12.88
N TRP A 78 -19.49 -11.55 13.27
CA TRP A 78 -18.31 -11.03 13.94
C TRP A 78 -18.05 -11.74 15.27
N GLU A 79 -19.08 -11.94 16.09
CA GLU A 79 -18.98 -12.66 17.37
C GLU A 79 -18.54 -14.11 17.17
N ASN A 80 -19.12 -14.82 16.19
CA ASN A 80 -18.74 -16.20 15.87
C ASN A 80 -17.27 -16.32 15.42
N LEU A 81 -16.82 -15.42 14.54
CA LEU A 81 -15.43 -15.40 14.08
C LEU A 81 -14.48 -15.06 15.24
N CYS A 82 -14.83 -14.07 16.05
CA CYS A 82 -14.04 -13.68 17.22
C CYS A 82 -13.90 -14.84 18.19
N GLN A 83 -14.98 -15.57 18.47
CA GLN A 83 -14.94 -16.76 19.32
C GLN A 83 -14.05 -17.85 18.72
N TYR A 84 -14.20 -18.16 17.42
CA TYR A 84 -13.40 -19.18 16.75
C TYR A 84 -11.90 -18.87 16.79
N PHE A 85 -11.48 -17.67 16.38
CA PHE A 85 -10.07 -17.30 16.29
C PHE A 85 -9.38 -17.11 17.64
N ASN A 86 -10.15 -16.90 18.71
CA ASN A 86 -9.64 -16.86 20.08
C ASN A 86 -9.81 -18.19 20.84
N SER A 87 -10.30 -19.26 20.17
CA SER A 87 -10.45 -20.58 20.79
C SER A 87 -9.97 -21.71 19.86
N ALA A 88 -10.88 -22.41 19.19
CA ALA A 88 -10.57 -23.58 18.37
C ALA A 88 -9.64 -23.27 17.18
N GLY A 89 -9.66 -22.03 16.69
CA GLY A 89 -8.79 -21.54 15.63
C GLY A 89 -7.57 -20.75 16.12
N ALA A 90 -7.31 -20.74 17.43
CA ALA A 90 -6.15 -20.05 18.00
C ALA A 90 -4.84 -20.73 17.56
N VAL A 91 -3.82 -19.92 17.30
CA VAL A 91 -2.50 -20.37 16.82
C VAL A 91 -1.43 -20.01 17.84
N LEU A 92 -0.44 -20.89 17.99
CA LEU A 92 0.56 -20.82 19.06
C LEU A 92 1.33 -19.50 19.16
N TRP A 93 1.51 -18.79 18.03
CA TRP A 93 2.23 -17.52 18.06
C TRP A 93 1.41 -16.37 18.64
N GLN A 94 0.08 -16.49 18.74
CA GLN A 94 -0.79 -15.43 19.31
C GLN A 94 -0.47 -15.18 20.80
N ASP A 95 -0.05 -16.21 21.54
CA ASP A 95 0.33 -16.08 22.94
C ASP A 95 1.61 -15.25 23.16
N ASN A 96 2.40 -15.05 22.10
CA ASN A 96 3.64 -14.26 22.13
C ASN A 96 3.43 -12.78 21.76
N MET A 97 2.20 -12.36 21.47
CA MET A 97 1.85 -10.98 21.08
C MET A 97 1.52 -10.07 22.28
N ILE A 98 1.74 -10.51 23.53
CA ILE A 98 1.42 -9.77 24.76
C ILE A 98 2.64 -9.01 25.28
#